data_AF-A0A8S2K1W0-F1
#
_entry.id   AF-A0A8S2K1W0-F1
#
_cell.length_a   1.000
_cell.length_b   1.000
_cell.length_c   1.000
_cell.angle_alpha   90.00
_cell.angle_beta   90.00
_cell.angle_gamma   90.00
#
_symmetry.space_group_name_H-M   'P 1'
#
loop_
_entity.id
_entity.type
_entity.pdbx_description
1 polymer ?
#
loop_
_entity_poly.entity_id
_entity_poly.type
_entity_poly.pdbx_seq_one_letter_code
_entity_poly.pdbx_strand_id
1 'polypeptide(L)'
;MHADATQKQLLIRTTFHMRRQYYRRAYWFQRLPMNQKFIFLLLAAIVIFGTIILYNSYSSSDSIPSNKLNEKFSFITATKTTYTSSFSNSVVSGSPVRVDFFVMSKCPDARKCELLFTPTLSKLSPIINFTVSYIGHEKKSNQFECMHGPSECLGNKQQLCVQSMCSQTTSLKFLQCQSRNLENIPDNGERCVKEASDDTLKWSDIEACVKSDKANELFHKSLEKTRSASATKSCTIHLNGKFWCMHDGTWYGCSEGRDEKSLIKSICSRYNGPNKPTECSASI
;
A
#
# COMPACT_ATOMS: atom_id res chain seq x y z
N MET A 1 6.65 19.08 42.29
CA MET A 1 5.37 19.59 41.72
C MET A 1 5.67 20.79 40.81
N HIS A 2 6.08 20.62 39.55
CA HIS A 2 6.19 21.73 38.57
C HIS A 2 6.28 21.21 37.11
N ALA A 3 5.27 20.46 36.63
CA ALA A 3 5.25 19.99 35.23
C ALA A 3 3.86 20.02 34.55
N ASP A 4 2.84 20.67 35.13
CA ASP A 4 1.47 20.67 34.58
C ASP A 4 1.09 21.97 33.80
N ALA A 5 1.85 23.06 33.98
CA ALA A 5 1.46 24.36 33.41
C ALA A 5 1.73 24.50 31.90
N THR A 6 2.78 23.85 31.38
CA THR A 6 3.24 24.03 30.00
C THR A 6 2.40 23.25 28.98
N GLN A 7 1.89 22.08 29.38
CA GLN A 7 1.10 21.21 28.50
C GLN A 7 -0.33 21.73 28.29
N LYS A 8 -0.92 22.37 29.33
CA LYS A 8 -2.21 23.08 29.22
C LYS A 8 -2.14 24.28 28.27
N GLN A 9 -1.04 25.05 28.25
CA GLN A 9 -0.91 26.18 27.33
C GLN A 9 -0.78 25.76 25.86
N LEU A 10 -0.16 24.61 25.57
CA LEU A 10 0.01 24.12 24.21
C LEU A 10 -1.33 23.63 23.61
N LEU A 11 -2.16 22.95 24.42
CA LEU A 11 -3.51 22.50 24.01
C LEU A 11 -4.48 23.67 23.76
N ILE A 12 -4.37 24.76 24.52
CA ILE A 12 -5.20 25.96 24.33
C ILE A 12 -4.82 26.68 23.02
N ARG A 13 -3.53 26.73 22.66
CA ARG A 13 -3.07 27.37 21.42
C ARG A 13 -3.49 26.62 20.15
N THR A 14 -3.47 25.29 20.16
CA THR A 14 -3.85 24.47 18.98
C THR A 14 -5.36 24.46 18.74
N THR A 15 -6.16 24.43 19.80
CA THR A 15 -7.64 24.49 19.71
C THR A 15 -8.14 25.87 19.23
N PHE A 16 -7.47 26.97 19.62
CA PHE A 16 -7.77 28.31 19.10
C PHE A 16 -7.46 28.44 17.60
N HIS A 17 -6.37 27.84 17.14
CA HIS A 17 -5.96 27.92 15.73
C HIS A 17 -6.89 27.15 14.79
N MET A 18 -7.38 25.98 15.21
CA MET A 18 -8.35 25.19 14.43
C MET A 18 -9.74 25.85 14.39
N ARG A 19 -10.23 26.42 15.50
CA ARG A 19 -11.48 27.21 15.49
C ARG A 19 -11.39 28.40 14.53
N ARG A 20 -10.26 29.10 14.48
CA ARG A 20 -10.09 30.29 13.61
C ARG A 20 -10.15 29.97 12.10
N GLN A 21 -9.75 28.78 11.68
CA GLN A 21 -9.83 28.36 10.26
C GLN A 21 -11.24 27.91 9.86
N TYR A 22 -11.97 27.24 10.76
CA TYR A 22 -13.36 26.83 10.52
C TYR A 22 -14.30 28.04 10.41
N TYR A 23 -14.19 29.01 11.33
CA TYR A 23 -15.02 30.23 11.29
C TYR A 23 -14.73 31.14 10.09
N ARG A 24 -13.50 31.15 9.57
CA ARG A 24 -13.12 31.97 8.40
C ARG A 24 -13.78 31.51 7.10
N ARG A 25 -14.08 30.22 6.93
CA ARG A 25 -14.76 29.69 5.75
C ARG A 25 -16.27 29.96 5.76
N ALA A 26 -16.91 29.88 6.94
CA ALA A 26 -18.35 30.16 7.08
C ALA A 26 -18.69 31.66 6.96
N TYR A 27 -17.82 32.55 7.45
CA TYR A 27 -18.04 34.01 7.39
C TYR A 27 -17.89 34.62 5.99
N TRP A 28 -17.09 34.00 5.11
CA TRP A 28 -16.81 34.53 3.77
C TRP A 28 -18.07 34.55 2.90
N PHE A 29 -18.89 33.50 2.95
CA PHE A 29 -20.14 33.43 2.19
C PHE A 29 -21.18 34.45 2.67
N GLN A 30 -21.22 34.74 3.98
CA GLN A 30 -22.16 35.70 4.55
C GLN A 30 -21.89 37.15 4.12
N ARG A 31 -20.64 37.50 3.78
CA ARG A 31 -20.23 38.84 3.30
C ARG A 31 -20.34 39.06 1.78
N LEU A 32 -20.73 38.04 1.00
CA LEU A 32 -20.93 38.24 -0.44
C LEU A 32 -22.15 39.16 -0.70
N PRO A 33 -22.06 40.06 -1.70
CA PRO A 33 -23.20 40.87 -2.11
C PRO A 33 -24.33 39.96 -2.62
N MET A 34 -25.58 40.40 -2.46
CA MET A 34 -26.76 39.55 -2.69
C MET A 34 -26.79 38.92 -4.09
N ASN A 35 -26.37 39.66 -5.12
CA ASN A 35 -26.26 39.15 -6.50
C ASN A 35 -25.28 37.98 -6.66
N GLN A 36 -24.14 37.99 -5.96
CA GLN A 36 -23.17 36.91 -5.97
C GLN A 36 -23.73 35.65 -5.27
N LYS A 37 -24.46 35.82 -4.16
CA LYS A 37 -25.12 34.70 -3.47
C LYS A 37 -26.14 34.01 -4.37
N PHE A 38 -26.92 34.77 -5.14
CA PHE A 38 -27.85 34.20 -6.13
C PHE A 38 -27.13 33.42 -7.25
N ILE A 39 -25.98 33.92 -7.73
CA ILE A 39 -25.16 33.20 -8.72
C ILE A 39 -24.70 31.84 -8.16
N PHE A 40 -24.21 31.80 -6.91
CA PHE A 40 -23.79 30.53 -6.30
C PHE A 40 -24.96 29.55 -6.10
N LEU A 41 -26.15 30.03 -5.73
CA LEU A 41 -27.34 29.20 -5.59
C LEU A 41 -27.84 28.68 -6.95
N LEU A 42 -27.79 29.50 -8.00
CA LEU A 42 -28.13 29.08 -9.36
C LEU A 42 -27.16 28.03 -9.89
N LEU A 43 -25.84 28.21 -9.70
CA LEU A 43 -24.85 27.23 -10.11
C LEU A 43 -25.00 25.90 -9.37
N ALA A 44 -25.27 25.93 -8.06
CA ALA A 44 -25.55 24.72 -7.29
C ALA A 44 -26.82 24.01 -7.78
N ALA A 45 -27.90 24.75 -8.08
CA ALA A 45 -29.12 24.18 -8.62
C ALA A 45 -28.92 23.53 -9.99
N ILE A 46 -28.15 24.17 -10.90
CA ILE A 46 -27.82 23.62 -12.22
C ILE A 46 -27.04 22.30 -12.10
N VAL A 47 -26.07 22.23 -11.19
CA VAL A 47 -25.30 21.00 -10.95
C VAL A 47 -26.20 19.90 -10.42
N ILE A 48 -27.05 20.19 -9.43
CA ILE A 48 -27.99 19.20 -8.87
C ILE A 48 -28.96 18.70 -9.96
N PHE A 49 -29.57 19.60 -10.73
CA PHE A 49 -30.47 19.22 -11.81
C PHE A 49 -29.77 18.40 -12.90
N GLY A 50 -28.55 18.77 -13.27
CA GLY A 50 -27.74 18.03 -14.24
C GLY A 50 -27.38 16.62 -13.77
N THR A 51 -27.05 16.46 -12.48
CA THR A 51 -26.77 15.13 -11.90
C THR A 51 -28.02 14.24 -11.85
N ILE A 52 -29.20 14.81 -11.57
CA ILE A 52 -30.47 14.07 -11.57
C ILE A 52 -30.84 13.62 -12.99
N ILE A 53 -30.66 14.48 -14.00
CA ILE A 53 -30.90 14.11 -15.41
C ILE A 53 -29.94 12.99 -15.85
N LEU A 54 -28.65 13.09 -15.53
CA LEU A 54 -27.68 12.04 -15.85
C LEU A 54 -27.98 10.71 -15.15
N TYR A 55 -28.40 10.76 -13.88
CA TYR A 55 -28.78 9.57 -13.12
C TYR A 55 -30.00 8.87 -13.73
N ASN A 56 -31.03 9.64 -14.10
CA ASN A 56 -32.23 9.10 -14.74
C ASN A 56 -31.95 8.54 -16.15
N SER A 57 -31.05 9.17 -16.91
CA SER A 57 -30.60 8.64 -18.21
C SER A 57 -29.80 7.34 -18.07
N TYR A 58 -29.02 7.20 -17.01
CA TYR A 58 -28.24 5.99 -16.73
C TYR A 58 -29.11 4.81 -16.28
N SER A 59 -30.22 5.07 -15.57
CA SER A 59 -31.10 4.01 -15.05
C SER A 59 -31.98 3.33 -16.11
N SER A 60 -31.91 3.73 -17.38
CA SER A 60 -32.76 3.19 -18.46
C SER A 60 -32.04 2.28 -19.46
N SER A 61 -30.75 1.96 -19.25
CA SER A 61 -29.99 1.04 -20.10
C SER A 61 -29.25 0.00 -19.27
N ASP A 62 -29.79 -1.21 -19.24
CA ASP A 62 -29.08 -2.48 -19.49
C ASP A 62 -29.69 -3.66 -18.70
N SER A 63 -30.63 -4.33 -19.34
CA SER A 63 -30.87 -5.76 -19.14
C SER A 63 -29.87 -6.55 -19.99
N ILE A 64 -28.88 -7.21 -19.36
CA ILE A 64 -28.01 -8.18 -20.03
C ILE A 64 -28.59 -9.59 -19.83
N PRO A 65 -28.96 -10.31 -20.91
CA PRO A 65 -29.32 -11.72 -20.82
C PRO A 65 -28.08 -12.62 -20.84
N SER A 66 -28.05 -13.57 -19.91
CA SER A 66 -27.12 -14.70 -19.86
C SER A 66 -27.37 -15.69 -20.99
N ASN A 67 -26.33 -16.04 -21.78
CA ASN A 67 -25.99 -17.37 -22.32
C ASN A 67 -25.28 -17.31 -23.68
N LYS A 68 -24.03 -17.82 -23.74
CA LYS A 68 -23.53 -18.83 -24.71
C LYS A 68 -22.00 -18.84 -24.75
N LEU A 69 -21.40 -19.82 -24.08
CA LEU A 69 -20.04 -20.30 -24.37
C LEU A 69 -20.07 -21.83 -24.51
N ASN A 70 -20.78 -22.31 -25.52
CA ASN A 70 -20.69 -23.70 -25.96
C ASN A 70 -20.55 -23.68 -27.48
N GLU A 71 -19.32 -23.64 -27.99
CA GLU A 71 -18.96 -24.33 -29.23
C GLU A 71 -17.46 -24.12 -29.51
N LYS A 72 -16.71 -25.20 -29.29
CA LYS A 72 -15.57 -25.67 -30.10
C LYS A 72 -14.70 -26.52 -29.20
N PHE A 73 -14.96 -27.82 -29.18
CA PHE A 73 -13.92 -28.85 -29.13
C PHE A 73 -14.60 -30.17 -29.52
N SER A 74 -14.77 -30.35 -30.83
CA SER A 74 -15.01 -31.65 -31.42
C SER A 74 -13.66 -32.29 -31.70
N PHE A 75 -13.63 -33.62 -31.56
CA PHE A 75 -12.53 -34.54 -31.87
C PHE A 75 -11.44 -34.69 -30.80
N ILE A 76 -11.49 -35.79 -30.05
CA ILE A 76 -10.57 -36.93 -30.22
C ILE A 76 -11.23 -38.19 -29.64
N THR A 77 -11.18 -39.23 -30.46
CA THR A 77 -11.72 -40.57 -30.31
C THR A 77 -11.06 -41.32 -29.14
N ALA A 78 -11.86 -42.14 -28.47
CA ALA A 78 -11.48 -42.99 -27.36
C ALA A 78 -10.31 -43.94 -27.69
N THR A 79 -9.25 -43.88 -26.87
CA THR A 79 -8.33 -45.00 -26.65
C THR A 79 -8.31 -45.33 -25.16
N LYS A 80 -8.68 -46.57 -24.86
CA LYS A 80 -8.76 -47.13 -23.51
C LYS A 80 -7.34 -47.48 -23.06
N THR A 81 -6.63 -46.51 -22.50
CA THR A 81 -5.33 -46.75 -21.85
C THR A 81 -5.55 -46.92 -20.34
N THR A 82 -5.17 -48.08 -19.81
CA THR A 82 -5.06 -48.35 -18.38
C THR A 82 -4.08 -47.37 -17.73
N TYR A 83 -4.60 -46.36 -17.05
CA TYR A 83 -3.82 -45.49 -16.17
C TYR A 83 -3.56 -46.23 -14.86
N THR A 84 -2.35 -46.73 -14.70
CA THR A 84 -1.79 -46.99 -13.38
C THR A 84 -1.71 -45.64 -12.66
N SER A 85 -2.53 -45.46 -11.61
CA SER A 85 -2.52 -44.26 -10.79
C SER A 85 -1.23 -44.22 -9.98
N SER A 86 -0.17 -43.64 -10.54
CA SER A 86 0.92 -43.11 -9.75
C SER A 86 0.37 -41.93 -8.95
N PHE A 87 0.03 -42.19 -7.69
CA PHE A 87 -0.27 -41.16 -6.70
C PHE A 87 1.04 -40.40 -6.46
N SER A 88 1.32 -39.41 -7.30
CA SER A 88 2.34 -38.42 -7.01
C SER A 88 1.90 -37.72 -5.74
N ASN A 89 2.62 -37.99 -4.65
CA ASN A 89 2.57 -37.20 -3.41
C ASN A 89 2.82 -35.75 -3.81
N SER A 90 1.73 -35.04 -4.06
CA SER A 90 1.73 -33.59 -4.18
C SER A 90 2.08 -33.12 -2.80
N VAL A 91 3.36 -32.80 -2.59
CA VAL A 91 3.83 -32.11 -1.40
C VAL A 91 2.95 -30.87 -1.31
N VAL A 92 2.00 -30.88 -0.38
CA VAL A 92 1.14 -29.72 -0.10
C VAL A 92 2.09 -28.66 0.42
N SER A 93 2.54 -27.77 -0.47
CA SER A 93 3.27 -26.58 -0.06
C SER A 93 2.31 -25.76 0.79
N GLY A 94 2.69 -25.51 2.04
CA GLY A 94 1.89 -24.64 2.91
C GLY A 94 1.74 -23.26 2.28
N SER A 95 0.61 -22.61 2.53
CA SER A 95 0.37 -21.28 1.97
C SER A 95 1.33 -20.27 2.63
N PRO A 96 2.11 -19.49 1.86
CA PRO A 96 2.98 -18.46 2.42
C PRO A 96 2.18 -17.45 3.24
N VAL A 97 2.78 -16.96 4.33
CA VAL A 97 2.16 -15.92 5.17
C VAL A 97 2.22 -14.60 4.42
N ARG A 98 1.08 -13.93 4.22
CA ARG A 98 1.06 -12.59 3.63
C ARG A 98 1.59 -11.59 4.63
N VAL A 99 2.58 -10.80 4.24
CA VAL A 99 3.15 -9.71 5.04
C VAL A 99 2.98 -8.42 4.26
N ASP A 100 2.12 -7.54 4.76
CA ASP A 100 1.81 -6.28 4.09
C ASP A 100 2.35 -5.11 4.91
N PHE A 101 3.17 -4.27 4.27
CA PHE A 101 3.61 -2.98 4.80
C PHE A 101 2.83 -1.87 4.14
N PHE A 102 2.23 -0.98 4.92
CA PHE A 102 1.55 0.22 4.46
C PHE A 102 2.34 1.44 4.95
N VAL A 103 2.96 2.14 4.01
CA VAL A 103 4.03 3.10 4.29
C VAL A 103 3.97 4.34 3.37
N MET A 104 4.94 5.24 3.57
CA MET A 104 5.25 6.39 2.72
C MET A 104 6.77 6.39 2.59
N SER A 105 7.33 6.38 1.38
CA SER A 105 8.76 6.14 1.18
C SER A 105 9.68 7.15 1.90
N LYS A 106 9.22 8.39 2.13
CA LYS A 106 9.96 9.44 2.85
C LYS A 106 9.58 9.58 4.34
N CYS A 107 8.75 8.70 4.88
CA CYS A 107 8.32 8.80 6.27
C CYS A 107 9.37 8.24 7.25
N PRO A 108 9.74 8.99 8.32
CA PRO A 108 10.65 8.51 9.36
C PRO A 108 10.19 7.21 10.04
N ASP A 109 8.89 7.03 10.24
CA ASP A 109 8.32 5.82 10.85
C ASP A 109 8.40 4.61 9.91
N ALA A 110 8.23 4.83 8.59
CA ALA A 110 8.46 3.80 7.58
C ALA A 110 9.91 3.31 7.60
N ARG A 111 10.88 4.24 7.61
CA ARG A 111 12.31 3.91 7.76
C ARG A 111 12.56 3.05 9.00
N LYS A 112 11.94 3.36 10.13
CA LYS A 112 12.14 2.61 11.36
C LYS A 112 11.74 1.14 11.20
N CYS A 113 10.56 0.88 10.65
CA CYS A 113 10.08 -0.47 10.38
C CYS A 113 10.90 -1.18 9.30
N GLU A 114 11.19 -0.51 8.19
CA GLU A 114 11.86 -1.12 7.05
C GLU A 114 13.28 -1.54 7.41
N LEU A 115 14.04 -0.68 8.11
CA LEU A 115 15.37 -1.05 8.59
C LEU A 115 15.34 -2.15 9.66
N LEU A 116 14.29 -2.21 10.49
CA LEU A 116 14.15 -3.21 11.54
C LEU A 116 13.75 -4.58 11.00
N PHE A 117 12.82 -4.65 10.05
CA PHE A 117 12.14 -5.90 9.69
C PHE A 117 12.55 -6.48 8.34
N THR A 118 12.97 -5.67 7.36
CA THR A 118 13.33 -6.21 6.03
C THR A 118 14.50 -7.22 6.05
N PRO A 119 15.52 -7.13 6.94
CA PRO A 119 16.53 -8.19 7.05
C PRO A 119 15.93 -9.54 7.39
N THR A 120 15.01 -9.56 8.33
CA THR A 120 14.33 -10.76 8.82
C THR A 120 13.37 -11.30 7.78
N LEU A 121 12.60 -10.42 7.12
CA LEU A 121 11.71 -10.82 6.02
C LEU A 121 12.49 -11.43 4.86
N SER A 122 13.71 -10.96 4.59
CA SER A 122 14.57 -11.54 3.56
C SER A 122 14.98 -12.98 3.87
N LYS A 123 15.26 -13.29 5.15
CA LYS A 123 15.54 -14.65 5.62
C LYS A 123 14.30 -15.55 5.54
N LEU A 124 13.13 -14.99 5.80
CA LEU A 124 11.85 -15.69 5.77
C LEU A 124 11.19 -15.72 4.37
N SER A 125 11.84 -15.18 3.34
CA SER A 125 11.32 -15.13 1.96
C SER A 125 10.72 -16.45 1.44
N PRO A 126 11.24 -17.65 1.77
CA PRO A 126 10.65 -18.90 1.31
C PRO A 126 9.23 -19.19 1.83
N ILE A 127 8.80 -18.56 2.93
CA ILE A 127 7.53 -18.85 3.60
C ILE A 127 6.60 -17.64 3.73
N ILE A 128 6.98 -16.50 3.15
CA ILE A 128 6.15 -15.30 3.14
C ILE A 128 5.86 -14.84 1.72
N ASN A 129 4.77 -14.12 1.57
CA ASN A 129 4.49 -13.28 0.41
C ASN A 129 4.47 -11.83 0.89
N PHE A 130 5.54 -11.09 0.60
CA PHE A 130 5.69 -9.70 1.04
C PHE A 130 5.09 -8.73 0.02
N THR A 131 4.43 -7.69 0.50
CA THR A 131 4.01 -6.56 -0.31
C THR A 131 4.18 -5.26 0.47
N VAL A 132 4.81 -4.27 -0.15
CA VAL A 132 4.74 -2.87 0.27
C VAL A 132 3.65 -2.13 -0.52
N SER A 133 2.86 -1.32 0.19
CA SER A 133 1.80 -0.47 -0.35
C SER A 133 1.84 0.91 0.28
N TYR A 134 1.32 1.93 -0.43
CA TYR A 134 1.59 3.31 -0.11
C TYR A 134 0.35 4.05 0.38
N ILE A 135 0.57 4.93 1.34
CA ILE A 135 -0.38 5.93 1.78
C ILE A 135 -0.17 7.17 0.92
N GLY A 136 -1.28 7.70 0.42
CA GLY A 136 -1.30 8.85 -0.46
C GLY A 136 -2.69 9.07 -1.04
N HIS A 137 -2.79 10.07 -1.90
CA HIS A 137 -4.04 10.42 -2.56
C HIS A 137 -3.85 10.46 -4.06
N GLU A 138 -4.93 10.20 -4.79
CA GLU A 138 -5.00 10.44 -6.22
C GLU A 138 -6.11 11.44 -6.45
N LYS A 139 -5.75 12.67 -6.82
CA LYS A 139 -6.73 13.76 -6.99
C LYS A 139 -7.54 13.61 -8.27
N LYS A 140 -6.87 13.11 -9.30
CA LYS A 140 -7.37 12.83 -10.64
C LYS A 140 -6.58 11.65 -11.17
N SER A 141 -7.08 11.00 -12.22
CA SER A 141 -6.38 9.90 -12.89
C SER A 141 -4.89 10.23 -13.10
N ASN A 142 -4.04 9.37 -12.53
CA ASN A 142 -2.57 9.43 -12.58
C ASN A 142 -1.92 10.66 -11.91
N GLN A 143 -2.69 11.47 -11.17
CA GLN A 143 -2.21 12.62 -10.40
C GLN A 143 -2.16 12.30 -8.90
N PHE A 144 -1.00 11.81 -8.47
CA PHE A 144 -0.74 11.39 -7.10
C PHE A 144 -0.24 12.55 -6.22
N GLU A 145 -0.72 12.59 -4.99
CA GLU A 145 -0.27 13.48 -3.92
C GLU A 145 0.19 12.66 -2.72
N CYS A 146 1.38 13.01 -2.21
CA CYS A 146 2.06 12.33 -1.13
C CYS A 146 2.38 13.32 0.00
N MET A 147 2.47 12.84 1.24
CA MET A 147 2.59 13.71 2.41
C MET A 147 3.91 14.49 2.43
N HIS A 148 5.01 13.87 2.01
CA HIS A 148 6.34 14.50 1.97
C HIS A 148 6.66 15.03 0.56
N GLY A 149 5.63 15.35 -0.23
CA GLY A 149 5.75 16.02 -1.53
C GLY A 149 6.03 15.08 -2.72
N PRO A 150 6.26 15.66 -3.91
CA PRO A 150 6.36 14.90 -5.16
C PRO A 150 7.52 13.88 -5.21
N SER A 151 8.62 14.17 -4.50
CA SER A 151 9.77 13.26 -4.40
C SER A 151 9.40 11.94 -3.70
N GLU A 152 8.51 11.98 -2.71
CA GLU A 152 7.95 10.76 -2.10
C GLU A 152 7.13 9.96 -3.12
N CYS A 153 6.27 10.62 -3.90
CA CYS A 153 5.47 9.93 -4.91
C CYS A 153 6.37 9.22 -5.95
N LEU A 154 7.49 9.83 -6.34
CA LEU A 154 8.48 9.19 -7.21
C LEU A 154 9.17 8.02 -6.52
N GLY A 155 9.54 8.14 -5.24
CA GLY A 155 10.08 7.05 -4.44
C GLY A 155 9.11 5.87 -4.32
N ASN A 156 7.83 6.14 -4.07
CA ASN A 156 6.77 5.14 -4.03
C ASN A 156 6.68 4.39 -5.37
N LYS A 157 6.70 5.11 -6.51
CA LYS A 157 6.72 4.49 -7.85
C LYS A 157 7.97 3.63 -8.08
N GLN A 158 9.16 4.07 -7.67
CA GLN A 158 10.39 3.27 -7.80
C GLN A 158 10.27 1.95 -7.07
N GLN A 159 9.85 1.99 -5.80
CA GLN A 159 9.69 0.79 -4.97
C GLN A 159 8.61 -0.15 -5.54
N LEU A 160 7.50 0.37 -6.05
CA LEU A 160 6.47 -0.40 -6.73
C LEU A 160 6.97 -1.06 -8.03
N CYS A 161 7.74 -0.34 -8.84
CA CYS A 161 8.35 -0.87 -10.05
C CYS A 161 9.28 -2.04 -9.73
N VAL A 162 10.21 -1.86 -8.78
CA VAL A 162 11.10 -2.94 -8.32
C VAL A 162 10.30 -4.13 -7.78
N GLN A 163 9.29 -3.89 -6.95
CA GLN A 163 8.41 -4.97 -6.44
C GLN A 163 7.72 -5.74 -7.56
N SER A 164 7.31 -5.07 -8.65
CA SER A 164 6.60 -5.73 -9.75
C SER A 164 7.50 -6.49 -10.71
N MET A 165 8.78 -6.12 -10.81
CA MET A 165 9.71 -6.62 -11.82
C MET A 165 10.74 -7.60 -11.26
N CYS A 166 10.94 -7.62 -9.94
CA CYS A 166 12.06 -8.32 -9.32
C CYS A 166 11.61 -9.39 -8.33
N SER A 167 12.56 -10.22 -7.91
CA SER A 167 12.34 -11.16 -6.82
C SER A 167 11.97 -10.41 -5.53
N GLN A 168 11.22 -11.08 -4.65
CA GLN A 168 10.88 -10.54 -3.33
C GLN A 168 12.13 -10.14 -2.53
N THR A 169 13.19 -10.94 -2.58
CA THR A 169 14.46 -10.65 -1.91
C THR A 169 15.10 -9.38 -2.46
N THR A 170 15.12 -9.19 -3.78
CA THR A 170 15.61 -7.95 -4.41
C THR A 170 14.74 -6.75 -4.01
N SER A 171 13.42 -6.90 -3.97
CA SER A 171 12.50 -5.85 -3.54
C SER A 171 12.74 -5.44 -2.07
N LEU A 172 12.91 -6.41 -1.16
CA LEU A 172 13.22 -6.16 0.25
C LEU A 172 14.58 -5.48 0.43
N LYS A 173 15.63 -5.93 -0.29
CA LYS A 173 16.95 -5.28 -0.28
C LYS A 173 16.88 -3.84 -0.80
N PHE A 174 16.16 -3.61 -1.90
CA PHE A 174 15.98 -2.28 -2.49
C PHE A 174 15.28 -1.34 -1.52
N LEU A 175 14.16 -1.80 -0.94
CA LEU A 175 13.40 -1.07 0.07
C LEU A 175 14.29 -0.69 1.25
N GLN A 176 15.03 -1.65 1.80
CA GLN A 176 15.96 -1.40 2.89
C GLN A 176 17.03 -0.36 2.53
N CYS A 177 17.67 -0.50 1.36
CA CYS A 177 18.72 0.42 0.90
C CYS A 177 18.19 1.84 0.76
N GLN A 178 17.03 2.00 0.14
CA GLN A 178 16.45 3.30 -0.13
C GLN A 178 16.07 4.03 1.17
N SER A 179 15.55 3.30 2.15
CA SER A 179 15.12 3.86 3.43
C SER A 179 16.26 4.28 4.36
N ARG A 180 17.52 3.92 4.07
CA ARG A 180 18.69 4.40 4.84
C ARG A 180 18.92 5.90 4.71
N ASN A 181 18.48 6.53 3.62
CA ASN A 181 18.61 7.98 3.43
C ASN A 181 17.34 8.55 2.77
N LEU A 182 16.37 8.91 3.61
CA LEU A 182 15.06 9.43 3.20
C LEU A 182 15.15 10.73 2.42
N GLU A 183 16.08 11.61 2.78
CA GLU A 183 16.22 12.93 2.14
C GLU A 183 16.59 12.77 0.66
N ASN A 184 17.44 11.80 0.35
CA ASN A 184 17.87 11.49 -1.01
C ASN A 184 16.87 10.62 -1.80
N ILE A 185 15.66 10.35 -1.31
CA ILE A 185 14.61 9.72 -2.12
C ILE A 185 14.00 10.81 -3.02
N PRO A 186 13.94 10.62 -4.36
CA PRO A 186 14.14 9.37 -5.11
C PRO A 186 15.54 9.15 -5.71
N ASP A 187 16.46 10.10 -5.57
CA ASP A 187 17.77 10.15 -6.23
C ASP A 187 18.74 9.02 -5.82
N ASN A 188 18.51 8.38 -4.68
CA ASN A 188 19.29 7.23 -4.22
C ASN A 188 18.93 5.91 -4.93
N GLY A 189 17.95 5.91 -5.83
CA GLY A 189 17.40 4.72 -6.46
C GLY A 189 18.42 3.92 -7.29
N GLU A 190 19.22 4.56 -8.14
CA GLU A 190 20.22 3.86 -8.97
C GLU A 190 21.21 3.07 -8.13
N ARG A 191 21.77 3.72 -7.10
CA ARG A 191 22.68 3.08 -6.15
C ARG A 191 22.03 1.88 -5.47
N CYS A 192 20.75 1.99 -5.11
CA CYS A 192 20.02 0.91 -4.46
C CYS A 192 19.64 -0.24 -5.40
N VAL A 193 19.45 0.01 -6.69
CA VAL A 193 19.29 -1.07 -7.68
C VAL A 193 20.58 -1.88 -7.80
N LYS A 194 21.74 -1.22 -7.88
CA LYS A 194 23.05 -1.88 -7.90
C LYS A 194 23.26 -2.76 -6.67
N GLU A 195 23.01 -2.20 -5.48
CA GLU A 195 23.15 -2.93 -4.21
C GLU A 195 22.15 -4.09 -4.06
N ALA A 196 20.90 -3.93 -4.50
CA ALA A 196 19.84 -4.90 -4.24
C ALA A 196 19.85 -6.10 -5.20
N SER A 197 20.37 -5.90 -6.41
CA SER A 197 20.34 -6.89 -7.49
C SER A 197 21.70 -7.52 -7.79
N ASP A 198 22.74 -7.14 -7.06
CA ASP A 198 24.12 -7.57 -7.33
C ASP A 198 24.49 -7.29 -8.81
N ASP A 199 24.18 -6.08 -9.28
CA ASP A 199 24.36 -5.56 -10.65
C ASP A 199 23.62 -6.30 -11.78
N THR A 200 22.67 -7.19 -11.47
CA THR A 200 21.90 -7.91 -12.49
C THR A 200 20.76 -7.09 -13.09
N LEU A 201 20.25 -6.09 -12.36
CA LEU A 201 19.15 -5.22 -12.81
C LEU A 201 19.70 -3.87 -13.27
N LYS A 202 19.27 -3.43 -14.45
CA LYS A 202 19.66 -2.11 -14.97
C LYS A 202 18.73 -1.05 -14.42
N TRP A 203 19.33 0.03 -13.93
CA TRP A 203 18.57 1.21 -13.48
C TRP A 203 17.66 1.79 -14.57
N SER A 204 18.09 1.73 -15.83
CA SER A 204 17.30 2.16 -16.99
C SER A 204 15.93 1.48 -17.07
N ASP A 205 15.83 0.21 -16.67
CA ASP A 205 14.59 -0.56 -16.73
C ASP A 205 13.60 -0.08 -15.65
N ILE A 206 14.12 0.28 -14.48
CA ILE A 206 13.32 0.89 -13.40
C ILE A 206 12.88 2.31 -13.78
N GLU A 207 13.77 3.12 -14.35
CA GLU A 207 13.40 4.45 -14.86
C GLU A 207 12.31 4.38 -15.93
N ALA A 208 12.42 3.42 -16.85
CA ALA A 208 11.41 3.19 -17.88
C ALA A 208 10.06 2.81 -17.25
N CYS A 209 10.06 1.93 -16.25
CA CYS A 209 8.84 1.59 -15.51
C CYS A 209 8.23 2.82 -14.83
N VAL A 210 9.03 3.61 -14.09
CA VAL A 210 8.55 4.79 -13.34
C VAL A 210 7.88 5.82 -14.24
N LYS A 211 8.35 5.97 -15.49
CA LYS A 211 7.81 6.90 -16.49
C LYS A 211 6.60 6.34 -17.25
N SER A 212 6.28 5.06 -17.09
CA SER A 212 5.21 4.39 -17.82
C SER A 212 3.86 4.45 -17.11
N ASP A 213 2.79 4.17 -17.85
CA ASP A 213 1.45 3.96 -17.28
C ASP A 213 1.40 2.79 -16.30
N LYS A 214 2.34 1.84 -16.42
CA LYS A 214 2.44 0.72 -15.47
C LYS A 214 2.71 1.20 -14.06
N ALA A 215 3.58 2.19 -13.87
CA ALA A 215 3.82 2.76 -12.55
C ALA A 215 2.59 3.47 -11.98
N ASN A 216 1.78 4.09 -12.84
CA ASN A 216 0.52 4.71 -12.40
C ASN A 216 -0.51 3.65 -11.97
N GLU A 217 -0.67 2.57 -12.75
CA GLU A 217 -1.53 1.43 -12.41
C GLU A 217 -1.11 0.78 -11.09
N LEU A 218 0.20 0.56 -10.90
CA LEU A 218 0.76 0.01 -9.68
C LEU A 218 0.47 0.92 -8.49
N PHE A 219 0.64 2.24 -8.63
CA PHE A 219 0.38 3.17 -7.54
C PHE A 219 -1.11 3.26 -7.23
N HIS A 220 -1.99 3.30 -8.25
CA HIS A 220 -3.44 3.24 -8.06
C HIS A 220 -3.86 2.00 -7.23
N LYS A 221 -3.45 0.81 -7.65
CA LYS A 221 -3.72 -0.46 -6.93
C LYS A 221 -3.15 -0.45 -5.52
N SER A 222 -1.98 0.16 -5.34
CA SER A 222 -1.37 0.33 -4.03
C SER A 222 -2.24 1.18 -3.10
N LEU A 223 -2.76 2.31 -3.59
CA LEU A 223 -3.65 3.17 -2.83
C LEU A 223 -4.98 2.46 -2.48
N GLU A 224 -5.55 1.70 -3.41
CA GLU A 224 -6.76 0.89 -3.15
C GLU A 224 -6.54 -0.16 -2.06
N LYS A 225 -5.41 -0.86 -2.12
CA LYS A 225 -5.02 -1.85 -1.10
C LYS A 225 -4.85 -1.20 0.27
N THR A 226 -4.17 -0.05 0.33
CA THR A 226 -3.99 0.73 1.56
C THR A 226 -5.33 1.20 2.15
N ARG A 227 -6.25 1.70 1.32
CA ARG A 227 -7.60 2.11 1.76
C ARG A 227 -8.41 0.92 2.26
N SER A 228 -8.38 -0.21 1.56
CA SER A 228 -9.08 -1.44 1.96
C SER A 228 -8.57 -1.99 3.29
N ALA A 229 -7.28 -1.78 3.58
CA ALA A 229 -6.67 -2.12 4.86
C ALA A 229 -6.93 -1.09 5.98
N SER A 230 -7.60 0.03 5.68
CA SER A 230 -7.78 1.17 6.59
C SER A 230 -6.46 1.70 7.19
N ALA A 231 -5.35 1.52 6.46
CA ALA A 231 -4.04 1.98 6.91
C ALA A 231 -3.87 3.47 6.59
N THR A 232 -3.88 4.30 7.63
CA THR A 232 -3.78 5.77 7.51
C THR A 232 -2.45 6.33 8.00
N LYS A 233 -1.61 5.47 8.61
CA LYS A 233 -0.35 5.85 9.23
C LYS A 233 0.77 4.92 8.78
N SER A 234 1.88 5.53 8.41
CA SER A 234 3.15 4.83 8.21
C SER A 234 3.82 4.71 9.56
N CYS A 235 4.37 3.57 9.96
CA CYS A 235 4.35 2.26 9.28
C CYS A 235 3.25 1.38 9.89
N THR A 236 2.32 0.87 9.07
CA THR A 236 1.32 -0.12 9.50
C THR A 236 1.67 -1.48 8.89
N ILE A 237 1.68 -2.54 9.71
CA ILE A 237 2.05 -3.89 9.30
C ILE A 237 0.88 -4.83 9.51
N HIS A 238 0.51 -5.57 8.47
CA HIS A 238 -0.48 -6.64 8.56
C HIS A 238 0.15 -8.01 8.27
N LEU A 239 -0.32 -9.04 8.99
CA LEU A 239 -0.01 -10.44 8.74
C LEU A 239 -1.30 -11.19 8.38
N ASN A 240 -1.32 -11.85 7.22
CA ASN A 240 -2.52 -12.49 6.64
C ASN A 240 -3.73 -11.55 6.55
N GLY A 241 -3.49 -10.26 6.30
CA GLY A 241 -4.52 -9.22 6.22
C GLY A 241 -5.05 -8.73 7.58
N LYS A 242 -4.50 -9.21 8.70
CA LYS A 242 -4.83 -8.72 10.05
C LYS A 242 -3.75 -7.77 10.55
N PHE A 243 -4.17 -6.68 11.18
CA PHE A 243 -3.27 -5.74 11.85
C PHE A 243 -2.36 -6.47 12.85
N TRP A 244 -1.04 -6.24 12.74
CA TRP A 244 -0.04 -6.80 13.64
C TRP A 244 0.55 -5.74 14.56
N CYS A 245 1.01 -4.62 13.99
CA CYS A 245 1.66 -3.54 14.72
C CYS A 245 1.76 -2.29 13.85
N MET A 246 1.83 -1.12 14.47
CA MET A 246 2.03 0.17 13.79
C MET A 246 3.04 1.03 14.53
N HIS A 247 3.84 1.83 13.81
CA HIS A 247 4.71 2.85 14.38
C HIS A 247 4.29 4.24 13.88
N ASP A 248 3.99 5.19 14.78
CA ASP A 248 3.69 6.61 14.48
C ASP A 248 4.29 7.47 15.61
N GLY A 249 5.59 7.75 15.53
CA GLY A 249 6.43 8.28 16.62
C GLY A 249 6.68 7.30 17.78
N THR A 250 5.74 6.40 18.05
CA THR A 250 5.85 5.26 18.98
C THR A 250 5.08 4.05 18.44
N TRP A 251 5.24 2.90 19.06
CA TRP A 251 4.58 1.64 18.67
C TRP A 251 3.15 1.55 19.24
N TYR A 252 2.20 1.13 18.41
CA TYR A 252 0.77 0.99 18.74
C TYR A 252 0.20 -0.36 18.33
N GLY A 253 -0.65 -0.92 19.19
CA GLY A 253 -1.43 -2.13 18.90
C GLY A 253 -0.60 -3.40 18.72
N CYS A 254 0.65 -3.40 19.19
CA CYS A 254 1.63 -4.47 18.98
C CYS A 254 1.51 -5.57 20.06
N SER A 255 0.33 -6.19 20.19
CA SER A 255 0.04 -7.21 21.21
C SER A 255 0.88 -8.49 21.02
N GLU A 256 1.26 -8.80 19.79
CA GLU A 256 2.13 -9.93 19.44
C GLU A 256 3.62 -9.57 19.49
N GLY A 257 3.96 -8.32 19.85
CA GLY A 257 5.30 -7.78 19.94
C GLY A 257 5.63 -6.78 18.82
N ARG A 258 6.80 -6.15 18.94
CA ARG A 258 7.24 -4.99 18.12
C ARG A 258 8.71 -5.04 17.70
N ASP A 259 9.35 -6.18 17.89
CA ASP A 259 10.77 -6.43 17.60
C ASP A 259 10.94 -7.56 16.59
N GLU A 260 12.18 -7.76 16.14
CA GLU A 260 12.52 -8.81 15.17
C GLU A 260 12.05 -10.20 15.64
N LYS A 261 12.35 -10.60 16.89
CA LYS A 261 12.00 -11.93 17.41
C LYS A 261 10.49 -12.16 17.39
N SER A 262 9.72 -11.15 17.78
CA SER A 262 8.27 -11.20 17.80
C SER A 262 7.66 -11.30 16.39
N LEU A 263 8.24 -10.63 15.40
CA LEU A 263 7.81 -10.76 14.00
C LEU A 263 8.09 -12.17 13.47
N ILE A 264 9.28 -12.73 13.73
CA ILE A 264 9.60 -14.12 13.34
C ILE A 264 8.60 -15.08 13.96
N LYS A 265 8.38 -14.98 15.28
CA LYS A 265 7.42 -15.83 15.99
C LYS A 265 6.02 -15.73 15.39
N SER A 266 5.57 -14.50 15.07
CA SER A 266 4.25 -14.24 14.50
C SER A 266 4.08 -14.83 13.09
N ILE A 267 5.12 -14.78 12.26
CA ILE A 267 5.12 -15.39 10.91
C ILE A 267 5.18 -16.91 11.03
N CYS A 268 6.09 -17.45 11.82
CA CYS A 268 6.30 -18.90 11.95
C CYS A 268 5.12 -19.63 12.59
N SER A 269 4.34 -18.97 13.46
CA SER A 269 3.10 -19.51 14.01
C SER A 269 1.95 -19.53 13.00
N ARG A 270 1.96 -18.63 12.02
CA ARG A 270 0.96 -18.52 10.94
C ARG A 270 1.27 -19.40 9.74
N TYR A 271 2.53 -19.80 9.56
CA TYR A 271 2.94 -20.66 8.47
C TYR A 271 2.63 -22.13 8.79
N ASN A 272 1.82 -22.75 7.93
CA ASN A 272 1.33 -24.12 8.08
C ASN A 272 2.03 -25.14 7.15
N GLY A 273 3.07 -24.72 6.43
CA GLY A 273 3.82 -25.61 5.56
C GLY A 273 4.78 -26.54 6.31
N PRO A 274 5.13 -27.69 5.70
CA PRO A 274 5.96 -28.71 6.35
C PRO A 274 7.40 -28.26 6.58
N ASN A 275 7.94 -27.40 5.70
CA ASN A 275 9.32 -26.95 5.73
C ASN A 275 9.42 -25.53 6.29
N LYS A 276 9.75 -25.39 7.58
CA LYS A 276 10.00 -24.09 8.22
C LYS A 276 11.49 -23.72 8.13
N PRO A 277 11.83 -22.45 7.85
CA PRO A 277 13.20 -21.96 7.94
C PRO A 277 13.79 -22.10 9.35
N THR A 278 15.11 -22.14 9.47
CA THR A 278 15.81 -22.32 10.76
C THR A 278 15.50 -21.19 11.74
N GLU A 279 15.19 -20.00 11.24
CA GLU A 279 14.74 -18.83 12.02
C GLU A 279 13.49 -19.14 12.86
N CYS A 280 12.61 -20.03 12.38
CA CYS A 280 11.42 -20.44 13.12
C CYS A 280 11.74 -21.29 14.35
N SER A 281 12.87 -22.00 14.36
CA SER A 281 13.33 -22.79 15.51
C SER A 281 14.12 -21.96 16.52
N ALA A 282 14.87 -20.96 16.05
CA ALA A 282 15.68 -20.07 16.88
C ALA A 282 14.86 -19.01 17.66
N SER A 283 13.59 -18.84 17.32
CA SER A 283 12.70 -17.80 17.88
C SER A 283 11.78 -18.29 18.99
N ILE A 284 11.94 -19.53 19.44
CA ILE A 284 11.25 -20.12 20.59
C ILE A 284 11.77 -19.50 21.89
#